data_AF-A0A8E1VZ50-F1
#
_entry.id   AF-A0A8E1VZ50-F1
#
_cell.length_a   1.000
_cell.length_b   1.000
_cell.length_c   1.000
_cell.angle_alpha   90.00
_cell.angle_beta   90.00
_cell.angle_gamma   90.00
#
_symmetry.space_group_name_H-M   'P 1'
#
loop_
_entity.id
_entity.type
_entity.pdbx_description
1 polymer ?
#
loop_
_entity_poly.entity_id
_entity_poly.type
_entity_poly.pdbx_seq_one_letter_code
_entity_poly.pdbx_strand_id
1 'polypeptide(L)'
;MSDTVVAIDGGNSKTEVLVVSRDGVVLGASRGPGVSPQRVGVDGCVAALEEFVREALRAGGLPTDPPFAVHTSAYLAGLDFPREEEALRQALSARGWSSTLDVGNDVLALLRAGSSDGTGVAVVCGAGINGAGFAPDGRSYRFPALGKVSGDWGGGYRLGEEALWWAVRAEDGRGPKTALESAVAEYFDAATLLDVVQGLHFEEIDAASIHGLCPLLFEVAAAGDEVAQDVVTRFTEEVSLLVAAIMRRLDLTTAAPEVILGGGVLTGVGASVIADIERRCLKVAPRARVRVVEVNPVVGAALFGLDKLGASAAAKAALKAATQRV
;
A
#
# COMPACT_ATOMS: atom_id res chain seq x y z
N MET A 1 -27.07 -18.89 -7.05
CA MET A 1 -25.71 -18.36 -6.84
C MET A 1 -25.63 -17.91 -5.40
N SER A 2 -24.62 -18.31 -4.65
CA SER A 2 -24.38 -17.77 -3.30
C SER A 2 -24.04 -16.29 -3.44
N ASP A 3 -24.65 -15.42 -2.60
CA ASP A 3 -24.35 -13.98 -2.55
C ASP A 3 -22.88 -13.77 -2.14
N THR A 4 -21.98 -13.84 -3.11
CA THR A 4 -20.53 -13.93 -2.90
C THR A 4 -19.83 -12.76 -3.56
N VAL A 5 -18.81 -12.24 -2.87
CA VAL A 5 -17.90 -11.21 -3.37
C VAL A 5 -16.53 -11.83 -3.58
N VAL A 6 -15.90 -11.51 -4.70
CA VAL A 6 -14.46 -11.73 -4.92
C VAL A 6 -13.76 -10.39 -4.71
N ALA A 7 -12.93 -10.32 -3.68
CA ALA A 7 -12.19 -9.13 -3.30
C ALA A 7 -10.71 -9.32 -3.59
N ILE A 8 -10.10 -8.35 -4.28
CA ILE A 8 -8.72 -8.40 -4.74
C ILE A 8 -8.01 -7.14 -4.28
N ASP A 9 -6.86 -7.31 -3.64
CA ASP A 9 -5.89 -6.26 -3.32
C ASP A 9 -4.56 -6.63 -3.97
N GLY A 10 -4.16 -5.89 -5.00
CA GLY A 10 -2.91 -6.11 -5.74
C GLY A 10 -1.94 -4.98 -5.52
N GLY A 11 -0.92 -5.19 -4.68
CA GLY A 11 0.17 -4.24 -4.48
C GLY A 11 1.41 -4.59 -5.31
N ASN A 12 2.42 -3.72 -5.26
CA ASN A 12 3.71 -3.97 -5.93
C ASN A 12 4.46 -5.20 -5.41
N SER A 13 4.28 -5.54 -4.13
CA SER A 13 5.03 -6.63 -3.46
C SER A 13 4.19 -7.89 -3.21
N LYS A 14 2.88 -7.75 -3.04
CA LYS A 14 1.98 -8.87 -2.76
C LYS A 14 0.62 -8.67 -3.42
N THR A 15 -0.06 -9.78 -3.70
CA THR A 15 -1.47 -9.80 -4.10
C THR A 15 -2.22 -10.70 -3.14
N GLU A 16 -3.38 -10.25 -2.65
CA GLU A 16 -4.27 -11.01 -1.78
C GLU A 16 -5.67 -11.06 -2.38
N VAL A 17 -6.30 -12.24 -2.33
CA VAL A 17 -7.69 -12.43 -2.76
C VAL A 17 -8.48 -13.05 -1.62
N LEU A 18 -9.67 -12.51 -1.39
CA LEU A 18 -10.69 -13.09 -0.51
C LEU A 18 -11.96 -13.38 -1.30
N VAL A 19 -12.56 -14.54 -1.05
CA VAL A 19 -13.92 -14.86 -1.46
C VAL A 19 -14.77 -14.81 -0.20
N VAL A 20 -15.75 -13.89 -0.15
CA VAL A 20 -16.56 -13.64 1.05
C VAL A 20 -18.05 -13.78 0.76
N SER A 21 -18.79 -14.36 1.69
CA SER A 21 -20.25 -14.35 1.65
C SER A 21 -20.79 -12.97 2.04
N ARG A 22 -22.03 -12.67 1.66
CA ARG A 22 -22.76 -11.46 2.07
C ARG A 22 -22.88 -11.29 3.59
N ASP A 23 -22.82 -12.39 4.33
CA ASP A 23 -22.84 -12.38 5.80
C ASP A 23 -21.47 -12.06 6.42
N GLY A 24 -20.46 -11.79 5.59
CA GLY A 24 -19.12 -11.40 6.03
C GLY A 24 -18.21 -12.58 6.37
N VAL A 25 -18.57 -13.80 5.97
CA VAL A 25 -17.76 -15.01 6.20
C VAL A 25 -16.75 -15.16 5.07
N VAL A 26 -15.46 -15.33 5.41
CA VAL A 26 -14.42 -15.69 4.45
C VAL A 26 -14.61 -17.15 4.05
N LEU A 27 -14.95 -17.37 2.78
CA LEU A 27 -15.17 -18.69 2.19
C LEU A 27 -13.87 -19.28 1.63
N GLY A 28 -12.97 -18.43 1.15
CA GLY A 28 -11.69 -18.83 0.58
C GLY A 28 -10.72 -17.66 0.48
N ALA A 29 -9.43 -17.95 0.44
CA ALA A 29 -8.39 -16.95 0.37
C ALA A 29 -7.18 -17.47 -0.41
N SER A 30 -6.47 -16.57 -1.07
CA SER A 30 -5.16 -16.83 -1.66
C SER A 30 -4.25 -15.62 -1.50
N ARG A 31 -2.95 -15.86 -1.59
CA ARG A 31 -1.93 -14.82 -1.49
C ARG A 31 -0.72 -15.22 -2.30
N GLY A 32 -0.14 -14.25 -3.00
CA GLY A 32 1.08 -14.46 -3.75
C GLY A 32 1.86 -13.19 -4.04
N PRO A 33 2.81 -13.25 -4.99
CA PRO A 33 3.60 -12.08 -5.38
C PRO A 33 2.74 -10.94 -5.91
N GLY A 34 3.25 -9.72 -5.79
CA GLY A 34 2.61 -8.52 -6.30
C GLY A 34 2.50 -8.53 -7.82
N VAL A 35 1.34 -8.15 -8.34
CA VAL A 35 1.09 -7.95 -9.76
C VAL A 35 0.49 -6.58 -10.00
N SER A 36 1.04 -5.84 -10.96
CA SER A 36 0.48 -4.55 -11.38
C SER A 36 0.44 -4.44 -12.91
N PRO A 37 -0.60 -3.79 -13.48
CA PRO A 37 -0.68 -3.56 -14.91
C PRO A 37 0.51 -2.79 -15.49
N GLN A 38 1.16 -1.95 -14.68
CA GLN A 38 2.35 -1.20 -15.11
C GLN A 38 3.59 -2.09 -15.32
N ARG A 39 3.69 -3.23 -14.62
CA ARG A 39 4.83 -4.15 -14.73
C ARG A 39 4.63 -5.23 -15.79
N VAL A 40 3.44 -5.80 -15.86
CA VAL A 40 3.15 -6.99 -16.70
C VAL A 40 2.13 -6.74 -17.80
N GLY A 41 1.67 -5.50 -17.96
CA GLY A 41 0.54 -5.17 -18.84
C GLY A 41 -0.81 -5.58 -18.26
N VAL A 42 -1.89 -5.08 -18.86
CA VAL A 42 -3.26 -5.38 -18.41
C VAL A 42 -3.57 -6.89 -18.54
N ASP A 43 -3.25 -7.50 -19.68
CA ASP A 43 -3.56 -8.92 -19.92
C ASP A 43 -2.79 -9.84 -18.98
N GLY A 44 -1.49 -9.58 -18.79
CA GLY A 44 -0.66 -10.33 -17.85
C GLY A 44 -1.14 -10.18 -16.41
N CYS A 45 -1.59 -8.98 -16.02
CA CYS A 45 -2.17 -8.72 -14.72
C CYS A 45 -3.47 -9.52 -14.52
N VAL A 46 -4.40 -9.45 -15.47
CA VAL A 46 -5.67 -10.20 -15.40
C VAL A 46 -5.44 -11.71 -15.36
N ALA A 47 -4.50 -12.24 -16.14
CA ALA A 47 -4.16 -13.66 -16.10
C ALA A 47 -3.64 -14.10 -14.71
N ALA A 48 -2.74 -13.31 -14.11
CA ALA A 48 -2.26 -13.59 -12.76
C ALA A 48 -3.37 -13.50 -11.70
N LEU A 49 -4.24 -12.49 -11.80
CA LEU A 49 -5.41 -12.36 -10.92
C LEU A 49 -6.36 -13.55 -11.06
N GLU A 50 -6.56 -14.06 -12.27
CA GLU A 50 -7.41 -15.23 -12.51
C GLU A 50 -6.90 -16.45 -11.74
N GLU A 51 -5.58 -16.69 -11.74
CA GLU A 51 -4.99 -17.80 -11.00
C GLU A 51 -5.19 -17.64 -9.49
N PHE A 52 -4.96 -16.44 -8.93
CA PHE A 52 -5.21 -16.19 -7.51
C PHE A 52 -6.68 -16.36 -7.14
N VAL A 53 -7.61 -15.90 -7.98
CA VAL A 53 -9.05 -16.09 -7.74
C VAL A 53 -9.42 -17.57 -7.76
N ARG A 54 -8.93 -18.33 -8.75
CA ARG A 54 -9.15 -19.78 -8.82
C ARG A 54 -8.55 -20.52 -7.63
N GLU A 55 -7.37 -20.11 -7.17
CA GLU A 55 -6.75 -20.65 -5.95
C GLU A 55 -7.62 -20.41 -4.71
N ALA A 56 -8.11 -19.18 -4.53
CA ALA A 56 -8.98 -18.84 -3.40
C ALA A 56 -10.30 -19.64 -3.43
N LEU A 57 -10.90 -19.83 -4.62
CA LEU A 57 -12.10 -20.65 -4.80
C LEU A 57 -11.83 -22.13 -4.46
N ARG A 58 -10.72 -22.70 -4.95
CA ARG A 58 -10.32 -24.08 -4.63
C ARG A 58 -10.08 -24.27 -3.13
N ALA A 59 -9.39 -23.33 -2.49
CA ALA A 59 -9.15 -23.35 -1.05
C ALA A 59 -10.46 -23.35 -0.24
N GLY A 60 -11.50 -22.69 -0.75
CA GLY A 60 -12.84 -22.68 -0.17
C GLY A 60 -13.75 -23.84 -0.59
N GLY A 61 -13.29 -24.77 -1.43
CA GLY A 61 -14.12 -25.84 -1.99
C GLY A 61 -15.25 -25.32 -2.90
N LEU A 62 -15.09 -24.15 -3.50
CA LEU A 62 -16.10 -23.49 -4.34
C LEU A 62 -15.91 -23.85 -5.83
N PRO A 63 -16.97 -23.77 -6.64
CA PRO A 63 -16.86 -23.91 -8.09
C PRO A 63 -15.93 -22.86 -8.70
N THR A 64 -15.10 -23.28 -9.65
CA THR A 64 -14.12 -22.40 -10.33
C THR A 64 -14.58 -21.92 -11.70
N ASP A 65 -15.71 -22.41 -12.21
CA ASP A 65 -16.24 -22.00 -13.50
C ASP A 65 -17.09 -20.73 -13.35
N PRO A 66 -16.87 -19.68 -14.17
CA PRO A 66 -17.65 -18.45 -14.09
C PRO A 66 -19.10 -18.66 -14.60
N PRO A 67 -20.07 -17.90 -14.06
CA PRO A 67 -19.94 -16.93 -12.98
C PRO A 67 -19.91 -17.61 -11.60
N PHE A 68 -18.98 -17.19 -10.72
CA PHE A 68 -18.83 -17.72 -9.37
C PHE A 68 -19.06 -16.68 -8.26
N ALA A 69 -19.27 -15.42 -8.62
CA ALA A 69 -19.57 -14.34 -7.67
C ALA A 69 -20.71 -13.44 -8.17
N VAL A 70 -21.34 -12.70 -7.26
CA VAL A 70 -22.30 -11.65 -7.61
C VAL A 70 -21.56 -10.34 -7.91
N HIS A 71 -20.48 -10.08 -7.18
CA HIS A 71 -19.68 -8.88 -7.32
C HIS A 71 -18.18 -9.18 -7.24
N THR A 72 -17.38 -8.43 -8.00
CA THR A 72 -15.93 -8.40 -7.86
C THR A 72 -15.47 -6.99 -7.51
N SER A 73 -14.62 -6.87 -6.49
CA SER A 73 -13.99 -5.60 -6.12
C SER A 73 -12.48 -5.77 -6.26
N ALA A 74 -11.87 -5.06 -7.19
CA ALA A 74 -10.45 -5.16 -7.50
C ALA A 74 -9.73 -3.83 -7.31
N TYR A 75 -8.89 -3.76 -6.28
CA TYR A 75 -8.10 -2.57 -5.97
C TYR A 75 -6.61 -2.85 -6.16
N LEU A 76 -5.97 -2.15 -7.10
CA LEU A 76 -4.61 -2.44 -7.51
C LEU A 76 -3.72 -1.19 -7.51
N ALA A 77 -2.46 -1.38 -7.16
CA ALA A 77 -1.38 -0.42 -7.37
C ALA A 77 -1.18 -0.17 -8.87
N GLY A 78 -0.81 1.06 -9.21
CA GLY A 78 -0.55 1.50 -10.59
C GLY A 78 -1.80 1.80 -11.41
N LEU A 79 -2.97 1.92 -10.76
CA LEU A 79 -4.17 2.52 -11.35
C LEU A 79 -4.26 3.98 -10.92
N ASP A 80 -3.48 4.86 -11.54
CA ASP A 80 -3.34 6.26 -11.17
C ASP A 80 -4.23 7.20 -11.98
N PHE A 81 -4.69 6.74 -13.14
CA PHE A 81 -5.54 7.50 -14.04
C PHE A 81 -6.82 6.75 -14.44
N PRO A 82 -7.90 7.48 -14.79
CA PRO A 82 -9.16 6.87 -15.24
C PRO A 82 -8.99 5.91 -16.42
N ARG A 83 -8.03 6.17 -17.33
CA ARG A 83 -7.76 5.28 -18.48
C ARG A 83 -7.24 3.91 -18.05
N GLU A 84 -6.44 3.84 -16.98
CA GLU A 84 -5.88 2.59 -16.47
C GLU A 84 -6.97 1.78 -15.74
N GLU A 85 -7.78 2.45 -14.93
CA GLU A 85 -8.96 1.86 -14.28
C GLU A 85 -9.93 1.28 -15.31
N GLU A 86 -10.21 2.03 -16.40
CA GLU A 86 -11.12 1.58 -17.46
C GLU A 86 -10.54 0.40 -18.26
N ALA A 87 -9.25 0.42 -18.60
CA ALA A 87 -8.61 -0.68 -19.31
C ALA A 87 -8.66 -1.99 -18.50
N LEU A 88 -8.35 -1.92 -17.20
CA LEU A 88 -8.44 -3.09 -16.33
C LEU A 88 -9.88 -3.53 -16.11
N ARG A 89 -10.82 -2.59 -15.95
CA ARG A 89 -12.26 -2.89 -15.82
C ARG A 89 -12.80 -3.64 -17.03
N GLN A 90 -12.46 -3.21 -18.25
CA GLN A 90 -12.87 -3.91 -19.47
C GLN A 90 -12.30 -5.33 -19.52
N ALA A 91 -11.01 -5.49 -19.24
CA ALA A 91 -10.34 -6.79 -19.29
C ALA A 91 -10.85 -7.77 -18.22
N LEU A 92 -11.14 -7.31 -17.00
CA LEU A 92 -11.76 -8.13 -15.94
C LEU A 92 -13.23 -8.44 -16.24
N SER A 93 -13.99 -7.49 -16.78
CA SER A 93 -15.40 -7.71 -17.15
C SER A 93 -15.55 -8.81 -18.19
N ALA A 94 -14.61 -8.88 -19.15
CA ALA A 94 -14.58 -9.91 -20.18
C ALA A 94 -14.42 -11.35 -19.62
N ARG A 95 -13.98 -11.49 -18.36
CA ARG A 95 -13.84 -12.80 -17.70
C ARG A 95 -15.16 -13.38 -17.17
N GLY A 96 -16.20 -12.55 -17.02
CA GLY A 96 -17.52 -13.00 -16.58
C GLY A 96 -17.55 -13.60 -15.17
N TRP A 97 -16.58 -13.28 -14.31
CA TRP A 97 -16.51 -13.80 -12.93
C TRP A 97 -17.73 -13.43 -12.09
N SER A 98 -18.29 -12.25 -12.34
CA SER A 98 -19.38 -11.66 -11.56
C SER A 98 -20.29 -10.77 -12.40
N SER A 99 -21.49 -10.51 -11.89
CA SER A 99 -22.48 -9.66 -12.55
C SER A 99 -22.13 -8.17 -12.50
N THR A 100 -21.33 -7.76 -11.51
CA THR A 100 -20.93 -6.37 -11.30
C THR A 100 -19.47 -6.31 -10.85
N LEU A 101 -18.75 -5.26 -11.27
CA LEU A 101 -17.32 -5.12 -11.01
C LEU A 101 -17.00 -3.67 -10.63
N ASP A 102 -16.26 -3.50 -9.54
CA ASP A 102 -15.59 -2.26 -9.18
C ASP A 102 -14.08 -2.43 -9.27
N VAL A 103 -13.42 -1.47 -9.93
CA VAL A 103 -11.97 -1.39 -10.10
C VAL A 103 -11.50 -0.04 -9.57
N GLY A 104 -10.40 -0.01 -8.82
CA GLY A 104 -9.80 1.23 -8.32
C GLY A 104 -8.38 1.06 -7.80
N ASN A 105 -7.80 2.14 -7.27
CA ASN A 105 -6.45 2.12 -6.71
C ASN A 105 -6.40 1.46 -5.31
N ASP A 106 -5.31 0.76 -5.00
CA ASP A 106 -5.10 0.04 -3.73
C ASP A 106 -5.24 0.92 -2.47
N VAL A 107 -4.85 2.19 -2.54
CA VAL A 107 -4.99 3.15 -1.43
C VAL A 107 -6.45 3.31 -0.96
N LEU A 108 -7.43 3.09 -1.83
CA LEU A 108 -8.85 3.18 -1.48
C LEU A 108 -9.27 1.98 -0.63
N ALA A 109 -8.77 0.79 -0.96
CA ALA A 109 -8.99 -0.40 -0.14
C ALA A 109 -8.33 -0.24 1.23
N LEU A 110 -7.11 0.33 1.30
CA LEU A 110 -6.48 0.69 2.57
C LEU A 110 -7.38 1.61 3.42
N LEU A 111 -7.89 2.69 2.83
CA LEU A 111 -8.77 3.61 3.56
C LEU A 111 -10.00 2.89 4.10
N ARG A 112 -10.69 2.09 3.27
CA ARG A 112 -11.90 1.39 3.69
C ARG A 112 -11.64 0.36 4.78
N ALA A 113 -10.49 -0.31 4.72
CA ALA A 113 -10.08 -1.29 5.72
C ALA A 113 -9.87 -0.62 7.09
N GLY A 114 -9.12 0.49 7.13
CA GLY A 114 -8.71 1.15 8.37
C GLY A 114 -9.71 2.15 8.95
N SER A 115 -10.58 2.75 8.12
CA SER A 115 -11.57 3.72 8.58
C SER A 115 -12.86 3.03 9.08
N SER A 116 -13.57 3.74 9.94
CA SER A 116 -14.86 3.32 10.50
C SER A 116 -15.97 3.28 9.45
N ASP A 117 -16.06 4.29 8.58
CA ASP A 117 -17.15 4.46 7.62
C ASP A 117 -16.71 4.59 6.16
N GLY A 118 -15.40 4.51 5.87
CA GLY A 118 -14.86 4.70 4.51
C GLY A 118 -14.45 6.14 4.21
N THR A 119 -14.58 7.07 5.16
CA THR A 119 -14.16 8.47 5.01
C THR A 119 -12.86 8.76 5.76
N GLY A 120 -12.21 9.87 5.41
CA GLY A 120 -10.94 10.29 5.98
C GLY A 120 -9.82 10.35 4.94
N VAL A 121 -8.60 10.11 5.40
CA VAL A 121 -7.39 10.17 4.59
C VAL A 121 -6.60 8.89 4.78
N ALA A 122 -6.03 8.34 3.72
CA ALA A 122 -5.11 7.21 3.79
C ALA A 122 -3.79 7.57 3.10
N VAL A 123 -2.70 7.13 3.70
CA VAL A 123 -1.38 7.10 3.06
C VAL A 123 -0.87 5.67 3.09
N VAL A 124 -0.61 5.12 1.91
CA VAL A 124 0.06 3.84 1.74
C VAL A 124 1.53 4.09 1.42
N CYS A 125 2.44 3.44 2.15
CA CYS A 125 3.88 3.46 1.88
C CYS A 125 4.41 2.02 1.91
N GLY A 126 4.50 1.43 0.73
CA GLY A 126 5.13 0.13 0.48
C GLY A 126 6.40 0.35 -0.33
N ALA A 127 6.54 -0.36 -1.46
CA ALA A 127 7.58 -0.10 -2.45
C ALA A 127 7.63 1.38 -2.89
N GLY A 128 6.45 1.95 -3.18
CA GLY A 128 6.22 3.37 -3.43
C GLY A 128 5.37 4.01 -2.33
N ILE A 129 4.90 5.23 -2.57
CA ILE A 129 4.02 5.96 -1.66
C ILE A 129 2.82 6.53 -2.43
N ASN A 130 1.63 6.50 -1.83
CA ASN A 130 0.42 7.13 -2.38
C ASN A 130 -0.45 7.69 -1.25
N GLY A 131 -1.24 8.72 -1.55
CA GLY A 131 -2.22 9.32 -0.65
C GLY A 131 -3.57 9.53 -1.31
N ALA A 132 -4.65 9.17 -0.61
CA ALA A 132 -6.02 9.45 -1.03
C ALA A 132 -6.90 9.83 0.15
N GLY A 133 -8.06 10.43 -0.14
CA GLY A 133 -9.07 10.69 0.87
C GLY A 133 -10.48 10.74 0.29
N PHE A 134 -11.44 10.51 1.16
CA PHE A 134 -12.87 10.66 0.91
C PHE A 134 -13.49 11.52 1.99
N ALA A 135 -14.23 12.53 1.57
CA ALA A 135 -15.04 13.35 2.45
C ALA A 135 -16.42 12.71 2.68
N PRO A 136 -17.07 12.98 3.82
CA PRO A 136 -18.44 12.50 4.08
C PRO A 136 -19.49 12.97 3.06
N ASP A 137 -19.21 14.05 2.33
CA ASP A 137 -20.08 14.59 1.26
C ASP A 137 -19.89 13.87 -0.10
N GLY A 138 -19.05 12.84 -0.14
CA GLY A 138 -18.78 12.02 -1.33
C GLY A 138 -17.66 12.55 -2.21
N ARG A 139 -17.07 13.72 -1.93
CA ARG A 139 -15.86 14.18 -2.64
C ARG A 139 -14.69 13.26 -2.33
N SER A 140 -13.83 13.04 -3.31
CA SER A 140 -12.59 12.31 -3.14
C SER A 140 -11.42 13.05 -3.78
N TYR A 141 -10.23 12.79 -3.29
CA TYR A 141 -9.00 13.26 -3.89
C TYR A 141 -7.92 12.19 -3.75
N ARG A 142 -7.09 12.05 -4.77
CA ARG A 142 -5.97 11.12 -4.80
C ARG A 142 -4.82 11.72 -5.58
N PHE A 143 -3.61 11.50 -5.10
CA PHE A 143 -2.41 11.84 -5.85
C PHE A 143 -2.11 10.74 -6.88
N PRO A 144 -1.57 11.08 -8.07
CA PRO A 144 -0.89 10.09 -8.89
C PRO A 144 0.35 9.60 -8.14
N ALA A 145 0.61 8.30 -8.11
CA ALA A 145 1.78 7.70 -7.44
C ALA A 145 2.80 7.14 -8.45
N LEU A 146 3.38 8.03 -9.26
CA LEU A 146 4.27 7.70 -10.38
C LEU A 146 5.75 8.00 -10.07
N GLY A 147 6.08 8.24 -8.81
CA GLY A 147 7.43 8.57 -8.37
C GLY A 147 7.78 10.03 -8.64
N LYS A 148 9.03 10.29 -9.01
CA LYS A 148 9.55 11.67 -9.14
C LYS A 148 8.80 12.52 -10.18
N VAL A 149 8.19 11.91 -11.20
CA VAL A 149 7.43 12.65 -12.23
C VAL A 149 6.14 13.28 -11.68
N SER A 150 5.47 12.63 -10.73
CA SER A 150 4.31 13.15 -10.00
C SER A 150 4.71 13.96 -8.76
N GLY A 151 6.00 13.98 -8.42
CA GLY A 151 6.53 14.67 -7.25
C GLY A 151 6.53 13.83 -5.98
N ASP A 152 6.38 12.50 -6.10
CA ASP A 152 6.36 11.62 -4.93
C ASP A 152 7.74 11.50 -4.30
N TRP A 153 7.79 11.54 -2.97
CA TRP A 153 8.98 11.27 -2.18
C TRP A 153 8.64 10.34 -1.03
N GLY A 154 9.45 9.30 -0.85
CA GLY A 154 9.18 8.19 0.07
C GLY A 154 8.93 6.89 -0.68
N GLY A 155 8.39 5.90 0.03
CA GLY A 155 8.37 4.51 -0.44
C GLY A 155 9.69 3.80 -0.13
N GLY A 156 9.62 2.49 0.03
CA GLY A 156 10.74 1.65 0.44
C GLY A 156 11.89 1.65 -0.56
N TYR A 157 11.60 1.72 -1.87
CA TYR A 157 12.66 1.85 -2.87
C TYR A 157 13.41 3.17 -2.69
N ARG A 158 12.69 4.29 -2.57
CA ARG A 158 13.33 5.60 -2.43
C ARG A 158 14.12 5.71 -1.12
N LEU A 159 13.57 5.20 -0.02
CA LEU A 159 14.27 5.20 1.26
C LEU A 159 15.54 4.33 1.21
N GLY A 160 15.49 3.18 0.52
CA GLY A 160 16.67 2.37 0.27
C GLY A 160 17.71 3.08 -0.61
N GLU A 161 17.27 3.79 -1.65
CA GLU A 161 18.16 4.64 -2.48
C GLU A 161 18.84 5.73 -1.64
N GLU A 162 18.11 6.40 -0.74
CA GLU A 162 18.69 7.42 0.14
C GLU A 162 19.72 6.81 1.10
N ALA A 163 19.44 5.62 1.64
CA ALA A 163 20.39 4.91 2.50
C ALA A 163 21.71 4.61 1.78
N LEU A 164 21.65 4.02 0.57
CA LEU A 164 22.82 3.77 -0.27
C LEU A 164 23.51 5.09 -0.66
N TRP A 165 22.75 6.11 -1.03
CA TRP A 165 23.28 7.41 -1.45
C TRP A 165 24.10 8.09 -0.36
N TRP A 166 23.60 8.10 0.88
CA TRP A 166 24.32 8.67 2.01
C TRP A 166 25.52 7.81 2.43
N ALA A 167 25.39 6.48 2.40
CA ALA A 167 26.49 5.57 2.66
C ALA A 167 27.67 5.82 1.71
N VAL A 168 27.42 5.85 0.39
CA VAL A 168 28.47 6.06 -0.62
C VAL A 168 29.18 7.41 -0.43
N ARG A 169 28.42 8.45 -0.11
CA ARG A 169 29.00 9.79 0.15
C ARG A 169 29.81 9.86 1.43
N ALA A 170 29.48 9.05 2.43
CA ALA A 170 30.24 8.97 3.66
C ALA A 170 31.59 8.28 3.45
N GLU A 171 31.61 7.22 2.61
CA GLU A 171 32.84 6.52 2.23
C GLU A 171 33.77 7.41 1.39
N ASP A 172 33.23 8.09 0.37
CA ASP A 172 34.04 8.90 -0.56
C ASP A 172 34.34 10.34 -0.10
N GLY A 173 33.83 10.73 1.07
CA GLY A 173 34.11 12.02 1.71
C GLY A 173 33.28 13.20 1.18
N ARG A 174 32.29 12.98 0.30
CA ARG A 174 31.33 14.03 -0.12
C ARG A 174 30.23 14.30 0.91
N GLY A 175 30.04 13.42 1.88
CA GLY A 175 29.04 13.51 2.93
C GLY A 175 29.65 13.43 4.34
N PRO A 176 28.86 13.69 5.38
CA PRO A 176 29.24 13.42 6.76
C PRO A 176 29.44 11.92 7.00
N LYS A 177 30.18 11.58 8.06
CA LYS A 177 30.30 10.18 8.50
C LYS A 177 28.96 9.69 9.06
N THR A 178 28.62 8.45 8.76
CA THR A 178 27.36 7.81 9.18
C THR A 178 27.56 6.30 9.31
N ALA A 179 26.82 5.69 10.22
CA ALA A 179 26.77 4.24 10.39
C ALA A 179 26.15 3.52 9.17
N LEU A 180 25.50 4.24 8.26
CA LEU A 180 25.04 3.69 6.98
C LEU A 180 26.19 3.14 6.12
N GLU A 181 27.42 3.66 6.26
CA GLU A 181 28.60 3.20 5.52
C GLU A 181 28.84 1.69 5.74
N SER A 182 29.03 1.30 7.01
CA SER A 182 29.26 -0.10 7.38
C SER A 182 28.02 -0.96 7.20
N ALA A 183 26.84 -0.44 7.55
CA ALA A 183 25.60 -1.19 7.49
C ALA A 183 25.23 -1.60 6.05
N VAL A 184 25.40 -0.70 5.07
CA VAL A 184 25.12 -0.99 3.66
C VAL A 184 26.16 -1.96 3.08
N ALA A 185 27.44 -1.80 3.41
CA ALA A 185 28.49 -2.73 2.97
C ALA A 185 28.23 -4.15 3.48
N GLU A 186 27.86 -4.29 4.77
CA GLU A 186 27.50 -5.57 5.38
C GLU A 186 26.26 -6.20 4.72
N TYR A 187 25.21 -5.41 4.46
CA TYR A 187 23.99 -5.90 3.80
C TYR A 187 24.27 -6.55 2.43
N PHE A 188 25.24 -6.02 1.68
CA PHE A 188 25.64 -6.54 0.37
C PHE A 188 26.80 -7.54 0.41
N ASP A 189 27.32 -7.88 1.59
CA ASP A 189 28.54 -8.69 1.74
C ASP A 189 29.72 -8.14 0.92
N ALA A 190 29.86 -6.81 0.90
CA ALA A 190 30.84 -6.09 0.10
C ALA A 190 31.97 -5.53 0.97
N ALA A 191 33.19 -5.51 0.44
CA ALA A 191 34.34 -4.96 1.15
C ALA A 191 34.31 -3.42 1.19
N THR A 192 33.79 -2.80 0.12
CA THR A 192 33.64 -1.35 -0.01
C THR A 192 32.30 -1.00 -0.66
N LEU A 193 31.80 0.22 -0.46
CA LEU A 193 30.62 0.69 -1.19
C LEU A 193 30.90 0.93 -2.67
N LEU A 194 32.16 1.17 -3.04
CA LEU A 194 32.55 1.16 -4.45
C LEU A 194 32.31 -0.22 -5.11
N ASP A 195 32.48 -1.33 -4.39
CA ASP A 195 32.15 -2.67 -4.90
C ASP A 195 30.63 -2.83 -5.07
N VAL A 196 29.83 -2.33 -4.12
CA VAL A 196 28.36 -2.29 -4.24
C VAL A 196 27.93 -1.49 -5.47
N VAL A 197 28.50 -0.31 -5.68
CA VAL A 197 28.19 0.57 -6.82
C VAL A 197 28.58 -0.09 -8.14
N GLN A 198 29.74 -0.75 -8.22
CA GLN A 198 30.15 -1.49 -9.42
C GLN A 198 29.22 -2.66 -9.69
N GLY A 199 28.89 -3.46 -8.68
CA GLY A 199 27.98 -4.60 -8.81
C GLY A 199 26.59 -4.18 -9.29
N LEU A 200 26.05 -3.07 -8.78
CA LEU A 200 24.79 -2.49 -9.28
C LEU A 200 24.93 -1.96 -10.71
N HIS A 201 26.05 -1.30 -11.05
CA HIS A 201 26.28 -0.72 -12.38
C HIS A 201 26.41 -1.78 -13.48
N PHE A 202 27.09 -2.88 -13.18
CA PHE A 202 27.28 -4.01 -14.09
C PHE A 202 26.20 -5.09 -13.96
N GLU A 203 25.13 -4.82 -13.21
CA GLU A 203 23.98 -5.71 -13.02
C GLU A 203 24.35 -7.08 -12.39
N GLU A 204 25.46 -7.13 -11.65
CA GLU A 204 25.87 -8.29 -10.83
C GLU A 204 25.08 -8.36 -9.52
N ILE A 205 24.62 -7.21 -9.03
CA ILE A 205 23.68 -7.06 -7.92
C ILE A 205 22.34 -6.63 -8.51
N ASP A 206 21.27 -7.37 -8.20
CA ASP A 206 19.91 -7.00 -8.61
C ASP A 206 19.51 -5.68 -7.96
N ALA A 207 19.18 -4.66 -8.75
CA ALA A 207 18.73 -3.36 -8.27
C ALA A 207 17.48 -3.45 -7.36
N ALA A 208 16.67 -4.51 -7.47
CA ALA A 208 15.53 -4.72 -6.58
C ALA A 208 15.94 -4.92 -5.10
N SER A 209 17.18 -5.38 -4.85
CA SER A 209 17.73 -5.58 -3.51
C SER A 209 17.90 -4.29 -2.71
N ILE A 210 17.99 -3.12 -3.37
CA ILE A 210 18.06 -1.80 -2.73
C ILE A 210 16.85 -1.55 -1.82
N HIS A 211 15.68 -2.11 -2.16
CA HIS A 211 14.49 -2.02 -1.31
C HIS A 211 14.72 -2.55 0.11
N GLY A 212 15.57 -3.57 0.28
CA GLY A 212 15.88 -4.15 1.58
C GLY A 212 16.76 -3.26 2.48
N LEU A 213 17.32 -2.18 1.95
CA LEU A 213 18.00 -1.16 2.77
C LEU A 213 17.01 -0.25 3.53
N CYS A 214 15.73 -0.27 3.18
CA CYS A 214 14.73 0.57 3.84
C CYS A 214 14.58 0.25 5.35
N PRO A 215 14.38 -1.01 5.78
CA PRO A 215 14.41 -1.35 7.21
C PRO A 215 15.72 -0.95 7.89
N LEU A 216 16.85 -1.22 7.23
CA LEU A 216 18.18 -0.89 7.74
C LEU A 216 18.34 0.63 8.01
N LEU A 217 17.82 1.49 7.14
CA LEU A 217 17.80 2.94 7.35
C LEU A 217 17.12 3.32 8.68
N PHE A 218 15.96 2.71 8.98
CA PHE A 218 15.24 2.98 10.23
C PHE A 218 15.96 2.43 11.45
N GLU A 219 16.63 1.27 11.34
CA GLU A 219 17.45 0.70 12.40
C GLU A 219 18.63 1.62 12.74
N VAL A 220 19.35 2.11 11.73
CA VAL A 220 20.47 3.05 11.89
C VAL A 220 20.01 4.38 12.49
N ALA A 221 18.87 4.91 12.03
CA ALA A 221 18.27 6.12 12.61
C ALA A 221 17.88 5.93 14.09
N ALA A 222 17.31 4.77 14.44
CA ALA A 222 16.94 4.43 15.80
C ALA A 222 18.16 4.27 16.73
N ALA A 223 19.33 3.90 16.17
CA ALA A 223 20.59 3.82 16.89
C ALA A 223 21.24 5.19 17.16
N GLY A 224 20.67 6.29 16.66
CA GLY A 224 21.14 7.65 16.94
C GLY A 224 21.96 8.30 15.83
N ASP A 225 22.03 7.69 14.64
CA ASP A 225 22.76 8.27 13.50
C ASP A 225 22.04 9.50 12.93
N GLU A 226 22.71 10.66 12.94
CA GLU A 226 22.12 11.94 12.54
C GLU A 226 21.68 11.95 11.08
N VAL A 227 22.47 11.34 10.18
CA VAL A 227 22.17 11.32 8.73
C VAL A 227 20.92 10.49 8.47
N ALA A 228 20.84 9.30 9.05
CA ALA A 228 19.66 8.46 8.93
C ALA A 228 18.43 9.12 9.58
N GLN A 229 18.59 9.81 10.71
CA GLN A 229 17.52 10.57 11.35
C GLN A 229 17.00 11.72 10.48
N ASP A 230 17.86 12.42 9.74
CA ASP A 230 17.46 13.47 8.80
C ASP A 230 16.61 12.90 7.66
N VAL A 231 16.99 11.74 7.11
CA VAL A 231 16.21 11.06 6.06
C VAL A 231 14.85 10.62 6.60
N VAL A 232 14.81 10.05 7.81
CA VAL A 232 13.55 9.65 8.46
C VAL A 232 12.69 10.87 8.79
N THR A 233 13.29 11.99 9.20
CA THR A 233 12.58 13.25 9.44
C THR A 233 11.91 13.73 8.16
N ARG A 234 12.62 13.76 7.03
CA ARG A 234 12.04 14.10 5.73
C ARG A 234 10.91 13.14 5.33
N PHE A 235 11.04 11.85 5.63
CA PHE A 235 9.96 10.89 5.40
C PHE A 235 8.69 11.22 6.17
N THR A 236 8.80 11.51 7.46
CA THR A 236 7.63 11.92 8.25
C THR A 236 7.01 13.22 7.75
N GLU A 237 7.83 14.13 7.21
CA GLU A 237 7.38 15.38 6.59
C GLU A 237 6.55 15.13 5.36
N GLU A 238 7.06 14.35 4.41
CA GLU A 238 6.37 14.07 3.14
C GLU A 238 5.06 13.32 3.36
N VAL A 239 5.04 12.32 4.25
CA VAL A 239 3.81 11.62 4.64
C VAL A 239 2.79 12.62 5.23
N SER A 240 3.23 13.51 6.12
CA SER A 240 2.36 14.50 6.74
C SER A 240 1.88 15.57 5.75
N LEU A 241 2.69 15.93 4.76
CA LEU A 241 2.34 16.86 3.70
C LEU A 241 1.26 16.29 2.79
N LEU A 242 1.34 15.00 2.41
CA LEU A 242 0.28 14.30 1.68
C LEU A 242 -1.04 14.37 2.45
N VAL A 243 -1.02 14.03 3.75
CA VAL A 243 -2.20 14.08 4.60
C VAL A 243 -2.79 15.50 4.67
N ALA A 244 -1.95 16.49 4.97
CA ALA A 244 -2.37 17.88 5.12
C ALA A 244 -2.96 18.44 3.81
N ALA A 245 -2.36 18.10 2.66
CA ALA A 245 -2.85 18.53 1.37
C ALA A 245 -4.23 17.94 1.05
N ILE A 246 -4.45 16.65 1.34
CA ILE A 246 -5.75 16.00 1.16
C ILE A 246 -6.79 16.63 2.09
N MET A 247 -6.47 16.79 3.38
CA MET A 247 -7.38 17.39 4.35
C MET A 247 -7.84 18.80 3.93
N ARG A 248 -6.93 19.63 3.42
CA ARG A 248 -7.27 20.99 2.95
C ARG A 248 -8.15 20.95 1.71
N ARG A 249 -7.86 20.08 0.74
CA ARG A 249 -8.65 19.95 -0.50
C ARG A 249 -10.07 19.44 -0.27
N LEU A 250 -10.24 18.61 0.76
CA LEU A 250 -11.51 17.99 1.13
C LEU A 250 -12.20 18.70 2.31
N ASP A 251 -11.69 19.86 2.75
CA ASP A 251 -12.22 20.65 3.86
C ASP A 251 -12.37 19.86 5.19
N LEU A 252 -11.44 18.94 5.46
CA LEU A 252 -11.45 18.06 6.63
C LEU A 252 -10.68 18.62 7.84
N THR A 253 -10.11 19.82 7.75
CA THR A 253 -9.18 20.37 8.76
C THR A 253 -9.86 20.72 10.08
N THR A 254 -11.15 21.11 10.06
CA THR A 254 -11.94 21.42 11.27
C THR A 254 -12.78 20.23 11.76
N ALA A 255 -12.84 19.16 10.97
CA ALA A 255 -13.52 17.91 11.32
C ALA A 255 -12.65 17.06 12.25
N ALA A 256 -13.07 15.81 12.50
CA ALA A 256 -12.27 14.82 13.20
C ALA A 256 -11.91 13.64 12.26
N PRO A 257 -11.18 13.90 11.16
CA PRO A 257 -10.91 12.89 10.14
C PRO A 257 -10.05 11.75 10.70
N GLU A 258 -10.33 10.53 10.24
CA GLU A 258 -9.44 9.41 10.46
C GLU A 258 -8.30 9.46 9.42
N VAL A 259 -7.07 9.26 9.87
CA VAL A 259 -5.88 9.19 9.03
C VAL A 259 -5.32 7.78 9.15
N ILE A 260 -5.41 7.03 8.06
CA ILE A 260 -5.01 5.63 8.01
C ILE A 260 -3.64 5.52 7.34
N LEU A 261 -2.66 5.05 8.10
CA LEU A 261 -1.31 4.79 7.62
C LEU A 261 -1.19 3.29 7.32
N GLY A 262 -0.69 2.93 6.14
CA GLY A 262 -0.54 1.54 5.74
C GLY A 262 0.61 1.31 4.78
N GLY A 263 0.78 0.06 4.36
CA GLY A 263 1.94 -0.38 3.56
C GLY A 263 3.13 -0.77 4.42
N GLY A 264 3.99 -1.64 3.88
CA GLY A 264 5.04 -2.33 4.63
C GLY A 264 5.99 -1.41 5.39
N VAL A 265 6.27 -0.21 4.86
CA VAL A 265 7.12 0.78 5.53
C VAL A 265 6.39 1.33 6.76
N LEU A 266 5.20 1.93 6.59
CA LEU A 266 4.47 2.56 7.70
C LEU A 266 4.00 1.54 8.76
N THR A 267 3.80 0.27 8.40
CA THR A 267 3.50 -0.79 9.38
C THR A 267 4.75 -1.35 10.07
N GLY A 268 5.95 -1.12 9.51
CA GLY A 268 7.21 -1.67 10.01
C GLY A 268 8.07 -0.67 10.79
N VAL A 269 7.78 0.63 10.71
CA VAL A 269 8.51 1.67 11.45
C VAL A 269 8.15 1.70 12.93
N GLY A 270 9.08 2.20 13.75
CA GLY A 270 8.88 2.36 15.19
C GLY A 270 7.82 3.40 15.58
N ALA A 271 7.29 3.27 16.79
CA ALA A 271 6.24 4.15 17.32
C ALA A 271 6.63 5.65 17.34
N SER A 272 7.92 5.97 17.45
CA SER A 272 8.42 7.36 17.38
C SER A 272 8.18 8.02 16.02
N VAL A 273 8.34 7.26 14.92
CA VAL A 273 8.09 7.74 13.54
C VAL A 273 6.60 8.03 13.36
N ILE A 274 5.73 7.12 13.82
CA ILE A 274 4.27 7.30 13.77
C ILE A 274 3.84 8.49 14.63
N ALA A 275 4.39 8.64 15.83
CA ALA A 275 4.10 9.77 16.71
C ALA A 275 4.53 11.12 16.11
N ASP A 276 5.60 11.16 15.31
CA ASP A 276 5.98 12.40 14.61
C ASP A 276 5.02 12.75 13.47
N ILE A 277 4.60 11.75 12.68
CA ILE A 277 3.55 11.94 11.66
C ILE A 277 2.26 12.43 12.32
N GLU A 278 1.84 11.81 13.43
CA GLU A 278 0.65 12.22 14.18
C GLU A 278 0.77 13.67 14.65
N ARG A 279 1.87 14.03 15.33
CA ARG A 279 2.12 15.40 15.79
C ARG A 279 2.04 16.41 14.65
N ARG A 280 2.58 16.10 13.47
CA ARG A 280 2.52 16.98 12.29
C ARG A 280 1.10 17.08 11.73
N CYS A 281 0.36 15.99 11.66
CA CYS A 281 -1.04 15.98 11.23
C CYS A 281 -1.92 16.82 12.17
N LEU A 282 -1.74 16.70 13.48
CA LEU A 282 -2.50 17.43 14.49
C LEU A 282 -2.27 18.95 14.46
N LYS A 283 -1.14 19.43 13.93
CA LYS A 283 -0.93 20.87 13.66
C LYS A 283 -1.87 21.41 12.58
N VAL A 284 -2.33 20.56 11.67
CA VAL A 284 -3.22 20.92 10.55
C VAL A 284 -4.68 20.67 10.90
N ALA A 285 -4.96 19.53 11.54
CA ALA A 285 -6.30 19.14 11.97
C ALA A 285 -6.24 18.63 13.43
N PRO A 286 -6.46 19.50 14.43
CA PRO A 286 -6.27 19.16 15.85
C PRO A 286 -7.15 18.03 16.40
N ARG A 287 -8.19 17.65 15.67
CA ARG A 287 -9.11 16.55 16.04
C ARG A 287 -8.92 15.31 15.17
N ALA A 288 -7.93 15.29 14.29
CA ALA A 288 -7.61 14.11 13.48
C ALA A 288 -7.23 12.93 14.38
N ARG A 289 -7.54 11.71 13.93
CA ARG A 289 -7.12 10.48 14.60
C ARG A 289 -6.21 9.70 13.67
N VAL A 290 -4.92 9.68 13.96
CA VAL A 290 -3.94 8.94 13.16
C VAL A 290 -3.85 7.51 13.67
N ARG A 291 -3.90 6.54 12.76
CA ARG A 291 -3.85 5.11 13.08
C ARG A 291 -3.05 4.37 12.02
N VAL A 292 -2.25 3.40 12.45
CA VAL A 292 -1.69 2.41 11.55
C VAL A 292 -2.73 1.31 11.33
N VAL A 293 -2.88 0.87 10.10
CA VAL A 293 -3.87 -0.16 9.77
C VAL A 293 -3.52 -1.50 10.42
N GLU A 294 -4.50 -2.15 11.05
CA GLU A 294 -4.34 -3.45 11.74
C GLU A 294 -4.87 -4.63 10.90
N VAL A 295 -5.62 -4.32 9.84
CA VAL A 295 -6.23 -5.29 8.92
C VAL A 295 -5.56 -5.21 7.54
N ASN A 296 -5.54 -6.33 6.82
CA ASN A 296 -5.00 -6.33 5.46
C ASN A 296 -5.87 -5.49 4.51
N PRO A 297 -5.31 -4.76 3.53
CA PRO A 297 -6.10 -3.92 2.62
C PRO A 297 -7.13 -4.69 1.78
N VAL A 298 -6.92 -5.99 1.50
CA VAL A 298 -7.94 -6.86 0.88
C VAL A 298 -9.27 -6.89 1.64
N VAL A 299 -9.24 -6.66 2.96
CA VAL A 299 -10.46 -6.51 3.77
C VAL A 299 -11.26 -5.29 3.34
N GLY A 300 -10.60 -4.19 2.98
CA GLY A 300 -11.24 -3.01 2.41
C GLY A 300 -11.90 -3.28 1.06
N ALA A 301 -11.23 -4.04 0.19
CA ALA A 301 -11.82 -4.49 -1.07
C ALA A 301 -13.09 -5.34 -0.83
N ALA A 302 -13.03 -6.26 0.14
CA ALA A 302 -14.19 -7.07 0.52
C ALA A 302 -15.32 -6.23 1.13
N LEU A 303 -15.00 -5.23 1.95
CA LEU A 303 -15.99 -4.31 2.52
C LEU A 303 -16.70 -3.48 1.45
N PHE A 304 -15.99 -3.01 0.42
CA PHE A 304 -16.62 -2.34 -0.71
C PHE A 304 -17.60 -3.25 -1.45
N GLY A 305 -17.23 -4.52 -1.67
CA GLY A 305 -18.16 -5.48 -2.27
C GLY A 305 -19.37 -5.78 -1.37
N LEU A 306 -19.17 -5.87 -0.06
CA LEU A 306 -20.27 -6.00 0.90
C LEU A 306 -21.17 -4.76 0.95
N ASP A 307 -20.61 -3.56 0.80
CA ASP A 307 -21.37 -2.33 0.63
C ASP A 307 -22.26 -2.42 -0.63
N LYS A 308 -21.73 -2.91 -1.75
CA LYS A 308 -22.47 -3.12 -3.00
C LYS A 308 -23.64 -4.10 -2.85
N LEU A 309 -23.46 -5.18 -2.08
CA LEU A 309 -24.51 -6.17 -1.81
C LEU A 309 -25.50 -5.73 -0.72
N GLY A 310 -25.36 -4.52 -0.16
CA GLY A 310 -26.20 -4.04 0.94
C GLY A 310 -26.10 -4.92 2.18
N ALA A 311 -24.91 -5.46 2.47
CA ALA A 311 -24.66 -6.28 3.65
C ALA A 311 -24.81 -5.45 4.94
N SER A 312 -25.19 -6.13 6.03
CA SER A 312 -25.41 -5.50 7.34
C SER A 312 -24.11 -4.98 7.96
N ALA A 313 -24.22 -4.05 8.91
CA ALA A 313 -23.06 -3.61 9.70
C ALA A 313 -22.43 -4.77 10.49
N ALA A 314 -23.24 -5.73 10.96
CA ALA A 314 -22.76 -6.91 11.68
C ALA A 314 -21.89 -7.80 10.79
N ALA A 315 -22.27 -8.02 9.52
CA ALA A 315 -21.48 -8.78 8.56
C ALA A 315 -20.10 -8.12 8.31
N LYS A 316 -20.09 -6.80 8.13
CA LYS A 316 -18.85 -6.03 7.93
C LYS A 316 -17.94 -6.08 9.15
N ALA A 317 -18.51 -5.98 10.35
CA ALA A 317 -17.77 -6.11 11.61
C ALA A 317 -17.21 -7.54 11.79
N ALA A 318 -17.99 -8.57 11.46
CA ALA A 318 -17.55 -9.97 11.52
C ALA A 318 -16.35 -10.22 10.57
N LEU A 319 -16.42 -9.72 9.34
CA LEU A 319 -15.31 -9.79 8.39
C LEU A 319 -14.04 -9.13 8.95
N LYS A 320 -14.16 -7.89 9.48
CA LYS A 320 -13.01 -7.19 10.10
C LYS A 320 -12.43 -8.00 11.26
N ALA A 321 -13.26 -8.50 12.18
CA ALA A 321 -12.81 -9.28 13.34
C ALA A 321 -12.11 -10.58 12.93
N ALA A 322 -12.60 -11.27 11.91
CA ALA A 322 -12.01 -12.51 11.40
C ALA A 322 -10.65 -12.33 10.70
N THR A 323 -10.29 -11.09 10.37
CA THR A 323 -9.11 -10.75 9.55
C THR A 323 -8.14 -9.78 10.24
N GLN A 324 -8.39 -9.45 11.51
CA GLN A 324 -7.43 -8.72 12.34
C GLN A 324 -6.16 -9.54 12.50
N ARG A 325 -5.01 -8.90 12.36
CA ARG A 325 -3.72 -9.52 12.65
C ARG A 325 -3.63 -9.74 14.17
N VAL A 326 -3.34 -10.98 14.58
CA VAL A 326 -2.85 -11.29 15.94
C VAL A 326 -1.38 -10.92 16.02
#